data_AF-A0ABD0P473-F1
#
_entry.id   AF-A0ABD0P473-F1
#
_cell.length_a   1.000
_cell.length_b   1.000
_cell.length_c   1.000
_cell.angle_alpha   90.00
_cell.angle_beta   90.00
_cell.angle_gamma   90.00
#
_symmetry.space_group_name_H-M   'P 1'
#
loop_
_entity.id
_entity.type
_entity.pdbx_description
1 polymer ?
#
loop_
_entity_poly.entity_id
_entity_poly.type
_entity_poly.pdbx_seq_one_letter_code
_entity_poly.pdbx_strand_id
1 'polypeptide(L)' 'KMSGNIPKKARLRKSQAVLEIPNIQLEDSGSYECKAENTRGGTAFRGHLQVYS' A
#
# COMPACT_ATOMS: atom_id res chain seq x y z
N LYS A 1 -3.16 1.24 3.19
CA LYS A 1 -2.72 1.24 4.60
C LYS A 1 -3.93 0.77 5.39
N MET A 2 -3.81 -0.28 6.19
CA MET A 2 -4.97 -0.91 6.83
C MET A 2 -5.55 -0.07 7.98
N SER A 3 -4.71 0.70 8.68
CA SER A 3 -5.11 1.50 9.84
C SER A 3 -4.88 3.00 9.62
N GLY A 4 -5.14 3.48 8.41
CA GLY A 4 -4.99 4.91 8.08
C GLY A 4 -5.02 5.19 6.59
N ASN A 5 -4.83 6.46 6.25
CA ASN A 5 -4.78 6.89 4.86
C ASN A 5 -3.49 6.46 4.18
N ILE A 6 -3.58 6.17 2.88
CA ILE A 6 -2.40 6.06 2.02
C ILE A 6 -1.68 7.43 2.03
N PRO A 7 -0.34 7.48 2.17
CA PRO A 7 0.38 8.74 2.16
C PRO A 7 0.04 9.58 0.92
N LYS A 8 -0.20 10.89 1.07
CA LYS A 8 -0.61 11.78 -0.05
C LYS A 8 0.42 11.82 -1.18
N LYS A 9 1.68 11.58 -0.85
CA LYS A 9 2.81 11.50 -1.80
C LYS A 9 2.85 10.19 -2.59
N ALA A 10 2.06 9.19 -2.21
CA ALA A 10 2.05 7.90 -2.87
C ALA A 10 1.37 7.97 -4.25
N ARG A 11 1.86 7.16 -5.18
CA ARG A 11 1.36 7.08 -6.56
C ARG A 11 0.93 5.65 -6.84
N LEU A 12 -0.34 5.46 -7.22
CA LEU A 12 -0.85 4.16 -7.62
C LEU A 12 -0.74 3.98 -9.13
N ARG A 13 0.12 3.06 -9.58
CA ARG A 13 0.27 2.67 -10.99
C ARG A 13 -0.62 1.46 -11.27
N LYS A 14 -1.89 1.72 -11.60
CA LYS A 14 -2.93 0.69 -11.78
C LYS A 14 -2.56 -0.39 -12.81
N SER A 15 -1.97 -0.01 -13.94
CA SER A 15 -1.56 -0.95 -15.00
C SER A 15 -0.47 -1.93 -14.56
N GLN A 16 0.30 -1.59 -13.52
CA GLN A 16 1.38 -2.42 -12.98
C GLN A 16 1.03 -3.02 -11.61
N ALA A 17 -0.16 -2.70 -11.06
CA ALA A 17 -0.55 -3.04 -9.70
C ALA A 17 0.48 -2.60 -8.62
N VAL A 18 1.16 -1.46 -8.84
CA VAL A 18 2.21 -0.94 -7.94
C VAL A 18 1.73 0.29 -7.18
N LEU A 19 1.93 0.30 -5.87
CA LEU A 19 1.86 1.50 -5.02
C LEU A 19 3.28 2.00 -4.74
N GLU A 20 3.63 3.15 -5.29
CA GLU A 20 4.94 3.78 -5.13
C GLU A 20 4.85 4.84 -4.03
N ILE A 21 5.72 4.81 -3.02
CA ILE A 21 5.78 5.82 -1.94
C ILE A 21 7.17 6.47 -1.97
N PRO A 22 7.35 7.61 -2.66
CA PRO A 22 8.65 8.28 -2.72
C PRO A 22 9.00 8.93 -1.38
N ASN A 23 10.30 9.07 -1.11
CA ASN A 23 10.84 9.74 0.09
C ASN A 23 10.19 9.23 1.38
N ILE A 24 10.33 7.92 1.63
CA ILE A 24 9.70 7.24 2.77
C ILE A 24 10.10 7.91 4.10
N GLN A 25 9.15 8.03 5.02
CA GLN A 25 9.32 8.62 6.35
C GLN A 25 8.83 7.64 7.43
N LEU A 26 9.23 7.85 8.68
CA LEU A 26 8.84 6.99 9.81
C LEU A 26 7.31 6.82 9.93
N GLU A 27 6.56 7.90 9.70
CA GLU A 27 5.09 7.94 9.70
C GLU A 27 4.43 7.06 8.61
N ASP A 28 5.16 6.73 7.55
CA ASP A 28 4.68 5.85 6.49
C ASP A 28 4.70 4.38 6.91
N SER A 29 5.40 4.02 8.01
CA SER A 29 5.39 2.67 8.55
C SER A 29 3.98 2.17 8.86
N GLY A 30 3.83 0.86 8.91
CA GLY A 30 2.60 0.17 9.26
C GLY A 30 2.19 -0.87 8.23
N SER A 31 1.00 -1.44 8.43
CA SER A 31 0.52 -2.53 7.58
C SER A 31 -0.20 -2.02 6.33
N TYR A 32 0.19 -2.55 5.19
CA TYR A 32 -0.38 -2.29 3.87
C TYR A 32 -1.10 -3.53 3.36
N GLU A 33 -2.12 -3.30 2.55
CA GLU A 33 -2.91 -4.36 1.93
C GLU A 33 -3.09 -4.02 0.46
N CYS A 34 -2.83 -5.01 -0.39
CA CYS A 34 -3.16 -5.00 -1.80
C CYS A 34 -4.38 -5.90 -1.98
N LYS A 35 -5.46 -5.39 -2.57
CA LYS A 35 -6.65 -6.16 -2.91
C LYS A 35 -6.82 -6.22 -4.41
N ALA A 36 -7.13 -7.41 -4.92
CA ALA A 36 -7.50 -7.63 -6.31
C ALA A 36 -8.86 -8.31 -6.34
N GLU A 37 -9.83 -7.69 -7.01
CA GLU A 37 -11.23 -8.13 -7.04
C GLU A 37 -11.73 -8.14 -8.50
N ASN A 38 -12.55 -9.13 -8.83
CA ASN A 38 -13.32 -9.20 -10.06
C ASN A 38 -14.73 -9.72 -9.75
N THR A 39 -15.58 -9.88 -10.78
CA THR A 39 -16.98 -10.30 -10.60
C THR A 39 -17.15 -11.72 -10.03
N ARG A 40 -16.10 -12.54 -10.03
CA ARG A 40 -16.11 -13.92 -9.53
C ARG A 40 -15.55 -14.05 -8.12
N GLY A 41 -14.90 -13.02 -7.58
CA GLY A 41 -14.30 -13.03 -6.26
C GLY A 41 -13.11 -12.10 -6.13
N GLY A 42 -12.42 -12.18 -5.00
CA GLY A 42 -11.28 -11.34 -4.70
C GLY A 42 -10.24 -12.03 -3.83
N THR A 43 -9.04 -11.48 -3.83
CA THR A 43 -7.93 -11.89 -2.97
C THR A 43 -7.23 -10.66 -2.39
N ALA A 44 -6.56 -10.85 -1.27
CA ALA A 44 -5.83 -9.80 -0.58
C ALA A 44 -4.47 -10.30 -0.11
N PHE A 45 -3.45 -9.44 -0.27
CA PHE A 45 -2.11 -9.66 0.29
C PHE A 45 -1.77 -8.55 1.27
N ARG A 46 -1.24 -8.92 2.44
CA ARG A 46 -0.88 -7.99 3.51
C ARG A 46 0.62 -8.02 3.74
N GLY A 47 1.22 -6.85 3.88
CA GLY A 47 2.62 -6.68 4.23
C GLY A 47 2.79 -5.62 5.31
N HIS A 48 3.83 -5.75 6.14
CA HIS A 48 4.20 -4.73 7.11
C HIS A 48 5.42 -3.96 6.60
N LEU A 49 5.28 -2.64 6.49
CA LEU A 49 6.38 -1.76 6.14
C LEU A 49 6.97 -1.16 7.41
N GLN A 50 8.25 -1.40 7.64
CA GLN A 50 9.00 -0.84 8.75
C GLN A 50 10.10 0.08 8.22
N VAL A 51 10.10 1.32 8.69
CA VAL A 51 11.08 2.35 8.33
C VAL A 51 11.93 2.63 9.55
N TYR A 52 13.24 2.74 9.35
CA TYR A 52 14.22 3.05 10.39
C TYR A 52 14.76 4.47 10.20
N SER A 53 15.20 5.09 11.29
CA SER A 53 15.88 6.39 11.30
C SER A 53 17.34 6.27 10.90
#